data_AF-A0A8J6PHW3-F1
#
_entry.id   AF-A0A8J6PHW3-F1
#
_cell.length_a   1.000
_cell.length_b   1.000
_cell.length_c   1.000
_cell.angle_alpha   90.00
_cell.angle_beta   90.00
_cell.angle_gamma   90.00
#
_symmetry.space_group_name_H-M   'P 1'
#
loop_
_entity.id
_entity.type
_entity.pdbx_description
1 polymer ?
#
loop_
_entity_poly.entity_id
_entity_poly.type
_entity_poly.pdbx_seq_one_letter_code
_entity_poly.pdbx_strand_id
1 'polypeptide(L)' 'MQLNENISRYIKSHGIKQSYISEKTGLSRDTVCKILNNKRKISGDELFLICDAIKVDPKKFWGQEK' A
#
# COMPACT_ATOMS: atom_id res chain seq x y z
N MET A 1 -5.55 14.02 1.41
CA MET A 1 -4.49 12.98 1.49
C MET A 1 -4.79 11.91 0.46
N GLN A 2 -3.79 11.42 -0.27
CA GLN A 2 -3.99 10.37 -1.28
C GLN A 2 -3.86 8.97 -0.64
N LEU A 3 -4.59 7.99 -1.19
CA LEU A 3 -4.61 6.58 -0.80
C LEU A 3 -3.21 6.01 -0.50
N ASN A 4 -2.27 6.24 -1.41
CA ASN A 4 -0.89 5.78 -1.34
C ASN A 4 -0.13 6.29 -0.10
N GLU A 5 -0.37 7.54 0.29
CA GLU A 5 0.30 8.16 1.44
C GLU A 5 -0.20 7.57 2.77
N ASN A 6 -1.51 7.25 2.84
CA ASN A 6 -2.10 6.58 4.00
C ASN A 6 -1.51 5.18 4.19
N ILE A 7 -1.37 4.41 3.11
CA ILE A 7 -0.71 3.09 3.16
C ILE A 7 0.74 3.25 3.61
N SER A 8 1.48 4.20 3.03
CA SER A 8 2.88 4.49 3.37
C SER A 8 3.07 4.86 4.85
N ARG A 9 2.19 5.70 5.40
CA ARG A 9 2.18 6.02 6.84
C ARG A 9 1.86 4.79 7.69
N TYR A 10 0.85 4.02 7.30
CA TYR A 10 0.44 2.83 8.03
C TYR A 10 1.57 1.81 8.16
N ILE A 11 2.23 1.48 7.04
CA ILE A 11 3.33 0.49 7.05
C ILE A 11 4.51 0.99 7.89
N LYS A 12 4.84 2.28 7.84
CA LYS A 12 5.93 2.87 8.64
C LYS A 12 5.58 2.84 10.14
N SER A 13 4.34 3.20 10.49
CA SER A 13 3.87 3.19 11.87
C SER A 13 3.76 1.79 12.47
N HIS A 14 3.54 0.76 11.66
CA HIS A 14 3.43 -0.64 12.10
C HIS A 14 4.74 -1.42 11.92
N GLY A 15 5.84 -0.78 11.51
CA GLY A 15 7.13 -1.44 11.31
C GLY A 15 7.15 -2.45 10.15
N ILE A 16 6.21 -2.35 9.21
CA ILE A 16 6.11 -3.25 8.07
C ILE A 16 7.14 -2.85 7.01
N LYS A 17 8.03 -3.80 6.67
CA LYS A 17 9.08 -3.59 5.67
C LYS A 17 8.50 -3.65 4.26
N GLN A 18 8.95 -2.77 3.36
CA GLN A 18 8.57 -2.83 1.94
C GLN A 18 8.96 -4.16 1.27
N SER A 19 10.07 -4.76 1.70
CA SER A 19 10.49 -6.09 1.24
C SER A 19 9.47 -7.18 1.58
N TYR A 20 8.82 -7.09 2.74
CA TYR A 20 7.76 -8.04 3.13
C TYR A 20 6.55 -7.92 2.20
N ILE A 21 6.15 -6.69 1.87
CA ILE A 21 5.05 -6.43 0.94
C ILE A 21 5.42 -6.95 -0.45
N SER A 22 6.63 -6.67 -0.93
CA SER A 22 7.14 -7.15 -2.22
C SER A 22 7.09 -8.68 -2.33
N GLU A 23 7.54 -9.39 -1.29
CA GLU A 23 7.54 -10.85 -1.26
C GLU A 23 6.12 -11.44 -1.21
N LYS A 24 5.21 -10.82 -0.43
CA LYS A 24 3.83 -11.27 -0.32
C LYS A 24 2.97 -10.99 -1.54
N THR A 25 3.18 -9.86 -2.19
CA THR A 25 2.37 -9.41 -3.33
C THR A 25 2.94 -9.85 -4.68
N GLY A 26 4.19 -10.33 -4.72
CA GLY A 26 4.92 -10.58 -5.97
C GLY A 26 5.34 -9.31 -6.71
N LEU A 27 5.04 -8.12 -6.18
CA LEU A 27 5.43 -6.84 -6.78
C LEU A 27 6.91 -6.59 -6.56
N SER A 28 7.60 -6.03 -7.54
CA SER A 28 8.97 -5.58 -7.38
C SER A 28 9.10 -4.50 -6.32
N ARG A 29 10.22 -4.52 -5.57
CA ARG A 29 10.54 -3.51 -4.54
C ARG A 29 10.45 -2.06 -5.06
N ASP A 30 10.85 -1.83 -6.32
CA ASP A 30 10.71 -0.53 -7.00
C ASP A 30 9.23 -0.14 -7.21
N THR A 31 8.38 -1.08 -7.59
CA THR A 31 6.94 -0.83 -7.78
C THR A 31 6.29 -0.46 -6.44
N VAL A 32 6.55 -1.24 -5.39
CA VAL A 32 6.09 -0.94 -4.04
C VAL A 32 6.58 0.45 -3.60
N CYS A 33 7.85 0.77 -3.81
CA CYS A 33 8.41 2.10 -3.48
C CYS A 33 7.71 3.23 -4.25
N LYS A 34 7.48 3.08 -5.56
CA LYS A 34 6.79 4.08 -6.39
C LYS A 34 5.34 4.28 -5.96
N ILE A 35 4.64 3.20 -5.62
CA ILE A 35 3.29 3.25 -5.07
C ILE A 35 3.31 4.05 -3.77
N LEU A 36 4.13 3.66 -2.79
CA LEU A 36 4.15 4.28 -1.45
C LEU A 36 4.62 5.74 -1.44
N ASN A 37 5.40 6.16 -2.45
CA ASN A 37 5.84 7.54 -2.63
C ASN A 37 4.94 8.34 -3.58
N ASN A 38 3.76 7.82 -3.94
CA ASN A 38 2.81 8.47 -4.85
C ASN A 38 3.38 8.80 -6.25
N LYS A 39 4.49 8.18 -6.64
CA LYS A 39 5.10 8.32 -7.97
C LYS A 39 4.40 7.49 -9.04
N ARG A 40 3.45 6.64 -8.62
CA ARG A 40 2.64 5.77 -9.47
C ARG A 40 1.25 5.62 -8.88
N LYS A 41 0.22 5.66 -9.73
CA LYS A 41 -1.14 5.27 -9.35
C LYS A 41 -1.19 3.77 -9.06
N ILE A 42 -1.84 3.42 -7.96
CA ILE A 42 -2.09 2.03 -7.58
C ILE A 42 -3.38 1.55 -8.26
N SER A 43 -3.35 0.35 -8.85
CA SER A 43 -4.54 -0.29 -9.39
C SER A 43 -5.38 -0.96 -8.29
N GLY A 44 -6.65 -1.26 -8.58
CA GLY A 44 -7.54 -1.94 -7.62
C GLY A 44 -6.98 -3.27 -7.12
N ASP A 45 -6.47 -4.11 -8.04
CA ASP A 45 -5.84 -5.38 -7.72
C ASP A 45 -4.57 -5.21 -6.86
N GLU A 46 -3.71 -4.25 -7.21
CA GLU A 46 -2.50 -3.95 -6.45
C GLU A 46 -2.83 -3.49 -5.02
N LEU A 47 -3.89 -2.69 -4.87
CA LEU A 47 -4.39 -2.28 -3.56
C LEU A 47 -4.83 -3.47 -2.73
N PHE A 48 -5.63 -4.37 -3.31
CA PHE A 48 -6.08 -5.58 -2.64
C PHE A 48 -4.92 -6.46 -2.20
N LEU A 49 -3.92 -6.68 -3.07
CA LEU A 49 -2.72 -7.45 -2.74
C LEU A 49 -1.93 -6.84 -1.57
N ILE A 50 -1.70 -5.52 -1.60
CA ILE A 50 -0.98 -4.85 -0.52
C ILE A 50 -1.77 -4.92 0.79
N CYS A 51 -3.08 -4.69 0.73
CA CYS A 51 -3.99 -4.76 1.87
C CYS A 51 -4.04 -6.17 2.49
N ASP A 52 -4.10 -7.21 1.65
CA ASP A 52 -4.02 -8.60 2.07
C ASP A 52 -2.67 -8.91 2.74
N ALA A 53 -1.56 -8.46 2.12
CA ALA A 53 -0.22 -8.65 2.66
C ALA A 53 -0.05 -8.04 4.06
N ILE A 54 -0.64 -6.87 4.30
CA ILE A 54 -0.58 -6.18 5.60
C ILE A 54 -1.76 -6.51 6.53
N LYS A 55 -2.67 -7.41 6.11
CA LYS A 55 -3.89 -7.80 6.83
C LYS A 55 -4.75 -6.61 7.26
N VAL A 56 -4.95 -5.66 6.35
CA VAL A 56 -5.79 -4.47 6.57
C VAL A 56 -6.88 -4.44 5.53
N ASP A 57 -8.10 -4.10 5.95
CA ASP A 57 -9.20 -3.90 5.01
C ASP A 57 -8.95 -2.64 4.15
N PRO A 58 -9.06 -2.71 2.81
CA PRO A 58 -8.86 -1.56 1.92
C PRO A 58 -9.79 -0.39 2.24
N LYS A 59 -10.96 -0.63 2.87
CA LYS A 59 -11.86 0.42 3.36
C LYS A 59 -11.21 1.32 4.40
N LYS A 60 -10.18 0.85 5.13
CA LYS A 60 -9.42 1.68 6.07
C LYS A 60 -8.69 2.83 5.40
N PHE A 61 -8.30 2.63 4.14
CA PHE A 61 -7.66 3.67 3.34
C PHE A 61 -8.64 4.37 2.40
N TRP A 62 -9.77 3.73 2.10
CA TRP A 62 -10.89 4.28 1.35
C TRP A 62 -11.87 5.02 2.28
N GLY A 63 -11.49 6.24 2.68
CA GLY A 63 -12.23 7.09 3.61
C GLY A 63 -12.69 8.40 3.01
N GLN A 64 -13.78 8.32 2.24
CA GLN A 64 -14.79 9.37 1.97
C GLN A 64 -14.29 10.70 1.37
N GLU A 65 -14.31 10.82 0.05
CA GLU A 65 -14.67 12.11 -0.57
C GLU A 65 -16.07 12.47 -0.04
N LYS A 66 -16.14 13.52 0.78
CA LYS A 66 -17.36 14.31 0.96
C LYS A 66 -17.34 15.43 -0.07
#